data_AF-A0A0Q7K4J0-F1
#
_entry.id   AF-A0A0Q7K4J0-F1
#
_cell.length_a   1.000
_cell.length_b   1.000
_cell.length_c   1.000
_cell.angle_alpha   90.00
_cell.angle_beta   90.00
_cell.angle_gamma   90.00
#
_symmetry.space_group_name_H-M   'P 1'
#
loop_
_entity.id
_entity.type
_entity.pdbx_description
1 polymer ?
#
loop_
_entity_poly.entity_id
_entity_poly.type
_entity_poly.pdbx_seq_one_letter_code
_entity_poly.pdbx_strand_id
1 'polypeptide(L)'
;MRRTFGSKAPREWLVDGAWPDGQFDSEAPDVLAHAVAVSVALSTALEGRNKSEVAQAADIRRSTLYDILAGNTWADMVTLAKLEACLATALWPREPAPTLNRNDGA
;
A
#
# COMPACT_ATOMS: atom_id res chain seq x y z
N MET A 1 -13.27 -12.37 -21.18
CA MET A 1 -13.38 -12.15 -19.72
C MET A 1 -12.37 -11.07 -19.34
N ARG A 2 -12.83 -9.86 -19.00
CA ARG A 2 -11.93 -8.75 -18.64
C ARG A 2 -11.43 -9.07 -17.22
N ARG A 3 -10.15 -9.42 -17.04
CA ARG A 3 -9.55 -9.44 -15.70
C ARG A 3 -9.70 -8.02 -15.16
N THR A 4 -10.60 -7.82 -14.20
CA THR A 4 -10.65 -6.60 -13.42
C THR A 4 -9.35 -6.58 -12.63
N PHE A 5 -8.37 -5.81 -13.12
CA PHE A 5 -7.22 -5.43 -12.30
C PHE A 5 -7.79 -4.89 -10.96
N GLY A 6 -7.46 -5.54 -9.85
CA GLY A 6 -7.94 -5.16 -8.52
C GLY A 6 -8.98 -6.08 -7.85
N SER A 7 -9.34 -7.24 -8.39
CA SER A 7 -10.20 -8.19 -7.63
C SER A 7 -9.47 -8.81 -6.43
N LYS A 8 -8.15 -8.98 -6.55
CA LYS A 8 -7.26 -9.50 -5.51
C LYS A 8 -6.62 -8.31 -4.78
N ALA A 9 -6.77 -8.25 -3.47
CA ALA A 9 -6.15 -7.26 -2.61
C ALA A 9 -4.61 -7.43 -2.62
N PRO A 10 -3.83 -6.35 -2.42
CA PRO A 10 -2.37 -6.42 -2.41
C PRO A 10 -1.80 -7.54 -1.52
N ARG A 11 -2.31 -7.68 -0.30
CA ARG A 11 -1.84 -8.68 0.67
C ARG A 11 -2.08 -10.12 0.24
N GLU A 12 -3.06 -10.37 -0.62
CA GLU A 12 -3.40 -11.74 -1.03
C GLU A 12 -2.34 -12.32 -1.98
N TRP A 13 -1.42 -11.50 -2.48
CA TRP A 13 -0.25 -11.94 -3.25
C TRP A 13 0.88 -12.47 -2.36
N LEU A 14 0.79 -12.35 -1.04
CA LEU A 14 1.74 -12.97 -0.12
C LEU A 14 1.63 -14.49 -0.15
N VAL A 15 2.77 -15.16 -0.18
CA VAL A 15 2.90 -16.61 -0.07
C VAL A 15 3.58 -17.03 1.24
N ASP A 16 4.43 -16.16 1.80
CA ASP A 16 5.07 -16.35 3.11
C ASP A 16 5.31 -15.01 3.82
N GLY A 17 5.43 -15.03 5.15
CA GLY A 17 5.65 -13.85 5.98
C GLY A 17 4.41 -12.97 6.17
N ALA A 18 4.63 -11.68 6.42
CA ALA A 18 3.58 -10.71 6.74
C ALA A 18 3.66 -9.47 5.85
N TRP A 19 2.52 -8.87 5.54
CA TRP A 19 2.47 -7.59 4.82
C TRP A 19 3.16 -6.48 5.64
N PRO A 20 3.93 -5.56 5.02
CA PRO A 20 4.29 -5.50 3.60
C PRO A 20 5.62 -6.20 3.23
N ASP A 21 6.30 -6.79 4.21
CA ASP A 21 7.70 -7.27 4.10
C ASP A 21 7.85 -8.74 3.69
N GLY A 22 6.74 -9.47 3.57
CA GLY A 22 6.73 -10.89 3.23
C GLY A 22 7.13 -11.20 1.79
N GLN A 23 7.10 -12.49 1.46
CA GLN A 23 7.41 -12.98 0.14
C GLN A 23 6.14 -13.05 -0.71
N PHE A 24 6.22 -12.58 -1.95
CA PHE A 24 5.10 -12.51 -2.87
C PHE A 24 5.19 -13.62 -3.93
N ASP A 25 4.03 -14.04 -4.43
CA ASP A 25 3.89 -14.95 -5.57
C ASP A 25 4.76 -14.48 -6.76
N SER A 26 5.43 -15.39 -7.45
CA SER A 26 6.26 -15.06 -8.62
C SER A 26 5.45 -14.43 -9.76
N GLU A 27 4.17 -14.76 -9.85
CA GLU A 27 3.22 -14.22 -10.83
C GLU A 27 2.56 -12.91 -10.35
N ALA A 28 2.96 -12.37 -9.19
CA ALA A 28 2.45 -11.10 -8.70
C ALA A 28 2.78 -9.96 -9.68
N PRO A 29 1.80 -9.13 -10.06
CA PRO A 29 2.01 -8.08 -11.06
C PRO A 29 2.99 -7.03 -10.55
N ASP A 30 3.81 -6.46 -11.43
CA ASP A 30 4.81 -5.44 -11.06
C ASP A 30 4.20 -4.23 -10.34
N VAL A 31 2.94 -3.89 -10.64
CA VAL A 31 2.22 -2.80 -9.96
C VAL A 31 2.06 -3.02 -8.45
N LEU A 32 2.14 -4.26 -7.96
CA LEU A 32 2.10 -4.57 -6.52
C LEU A 32 3.26 -3.89 -5.76
N ALA A 33 4.41 -3.68 -6.40
CA ALA A 33 5.55 -2.94 -5.83
C ALA A 33 5.15 -1.55 -5.35
N HIS A 34 4.24 -0.89 -6.06
CA HIS A 34 3.75 0.44 -5.70
C HIS A 34 2.84 0.39 -4.46
N ALA A 35 2.01 -0.65 -4.32
CA ALA A 35 1.18 -0.82 -3.13
C ALA A 35 2.03 -1.09 -1.87
N VAL A 36 3.07 -1.92 -2.00
CA VAL A 36 4.05 -2.17 -0.94
C VAL A 36 4.74 -0.85 -0.55
N ALA A 37 5.29 -0.12 -1.52
CA ALA A 37 6.00 1.13 -1.26
C ALA A 37 5.10 2.20 -0.63
N VAL A 38 3.86 2.35 -1.10
CA VAL A 38 2.87 3.24 -0.49
C VAL A 38 2.57 2.84 0.94
N SER A 39 2.36 1.56 1.22
CA SER A 39 2.07 1.07 2.58
C SER A 39 3.24 1.34 3.54
N VAL A 40 4.48 1.12 3.09
CA VAL A 40 5.69 1.40 3.87
C VAL A 40 5.82 2.90 4.13
N ALA A 41 5.78 3.73 3.09
CA ALA A 41 5.89 5.18 3.22
C ALA A 41 4.80 5.77 4.13
N LEU A 42 3.56 5.26 4.01
CA LEU A 42 2.45 5.68 4.85
C LEU A 42 2.65 5.23 6.31
N SER A 43 3.11 4.01 6.55
CA SER A 43 3.40 3.53 7.90
C SER A 43 4.44 4.42 8.58
N THR A 44 5.54 4.74 7.89
CA THR A 44 6.60 5.63 8.38
C THR A 44 6.09 7.05 8.63
N ALA A 45 5.31 7.63 7.71
CA ALA A 45 4.76 8.97 7.88
C ALA A 45 3.78 9.09 9.07
N LEU A 46 3.21 7.96 9.52
CA LEU A 46 2.28 7.87 10.64
C LEU A 46 2.96 7.55 11.98
N GLU A 47 4.27 7.31 12.02
CA GLU A 47 4.99 7.04 13.27
C GLU A 47 4.80 8.18 14.27
N GLY A 48 4.42 7.84 15.50
CA GLY A 48 4.12 8.82 16.55
C GLY A 48 2.82 9.61 16.36
N ARG A 49 2.01 9.35 15.31
CA ARG A 49 0.75 10.05 15.04
C ARG A 49 -0.48 9.20 15.40
N ASN A 50 -1.56 9.85 15.80
CA ASN A 50 -2.86 9.19 15.91
C ASN A 50 -3.46 8.99 14.50
N LYS A 51 -3.48 7.73 14.05
CA LYS A 51 -4.03 7.33 12.73
C LYS A 51 -5.46 7.81 12.49
N SER A 52 -6.29 7.87 13.55
CA SER A 52 -7.69 8.30 13.42
C SER A 52 -7.80 9.80 13.17
N GLU A 53 -6.98 10.59 13.86
CA GLU A 53 -6.90 12.04 13.68
C GLU A 53 -6.33 12.38 12.31
N VAL A 54 -5.32 11.64 11.85
CA VAL A 54 -4.77 11.82 10.48
C VAL A 54 -5.83 11.51 9.42
N ALA A 55 -6.56 10.39 9.55
CA ALA A 55 -7.64 10.07 8.61
C ALA A 55 -8.71 11.16 8.57
N GLN A 56 -9.09 11.70 9.72
CA GLN A 56 -10.04 12.80 9.82
C GLN A 56 -9.50 14.08 9.18
N ALA A 57 -8.24 14.46 9.47
CA ALA A 57 -7.60 15.66 8.93
C ALA A 57 -7.39 15.58 7.41
N ALA A 58 -7.11 14.39 6.88
CA ALA A 58 -7.02 14.12 5.45
C ALA A 58 -8.39 14.00 4.76
N ASP A 59 -9.50 14.11 5.49
CA ASP A 59 -10.86 13.91 4.96
C ASP A 59 -11.02 12.54 4.25
N ILE A 60 -10.56 11.47 4.90
CA ILE A 60 -10.76 10.09 4.46
C ILE A 60 -11.41 9.26 5.56
N ARG A 61 -12.01 8.12 5.18
CA ARG A 61 -12.52 7.18 6.17
C ARG A 61 -11.35 6.56 6.93
N ARG A 62 -11.49 6.42 8.25
CA ARG A 62 -10.51 5.69 9.07
C ARG A 62 -10.26 4.29 8.49
N SER A 63 -11.30 3.54 8.12
CA SER A 63 -11.15 2.21 7.54
C SER A 63 -10.25 2.19 6.31
N THR A 64 -10.38 3.17 5.40
CA THR A 64 -9.53 3.31 4.21
C THR A 64 -8.05 3.38 4.58
N LEU A 65 -7.69 4.17 5.59
CA LEU A 65 -6.31 4.26 6.06
C LEU A 65 -5.78 2.91 6.55
N TYR A 66 -6.57 2.21 7.37
CA TYR A 66 -6.18 0.89 7.90
C TYR A 66 -6.14 -0.18 6.82
N ASP A 67 -7.04 -0.13 5.84
CA ASP A 67 -7.08 -1.08 4.73
C ASP A 67 -5.87 -0.93 3.81
N ILE A 68 -5.39 0.31 3.57
CA ILE A 68 -4.14 0.55 2.83
C ILE A 68 -2.94 0.00 3.61
N LEU A 69 -2.84 0.33 4.91
CA LEU A 69 -1.75 -0.14 5.77
C LEU A 69 -1.71 -1.68 5.90
N ALA A 70 -2.86 -2.34 5.88
CA ALA A 70 -2.98 -3.78 5.97
C ALA A 70 -2.89 -4.49 4.60
N GLY A 71 -2.77 -3.75 3.50
CA GLY A 71 -2.78 -4.29 2.15
C GLY A 71 -4.12 -4.92 1.74
N ASN A 72 -5.23 -4.54 2.41
CA ASN A 72 -6.58 -5.02 2.10
C ASN A 72 -7.19 -4.31 0.87
N THR A 73 -6.68 -3.14 0.50
CA THR A 73 -7.16 -2.38 -0.66
C THR A 73 -6.03 -1.71 -1.40
N TRP A 74 -6.25 -1.43 -2.68
CA TRP A 74 -5.40 -0.56 -3.47
C TRP A 74 -5.70 0.89 -3.10
N ALA A 75 -4.67 1.69 -2.82
CA ALA A 75 -4.83 3.12 -2.61
C ALA A 75 -5.21 3.78 -3.95
N ASP A 76 -6.26 4.60 -3.95
CA ASP A 76 -6.63 5.40 -5.11
C ASP A 76 -5.90 6.76 -5.10
N MET A 77 -5.87 7.42 -6.27
CA MET A 77 -5.16 8.69 -6.47
C MET A 77 -5.69 9.82 -5.58
N VAL A 78 -7.01 9.87 -5.33
CA VAL A 78 -7.64 10.93 -4.51
C VAL A 78 -7.24 10.74 -3.05
N THR A 79 -7.31 9.51 -2.55
CA THR A 79 -6.89 9.15 -1.20
C THR A 79 -5.40 9.45 -1.00
N LEU A 80 -4.54 9.10 -1.96
CA LEU A 80 -3.12 9.42 -1.90
C LEU A 80 -2.87 10.92 -1.84
N ALA A 81 -3.44 11.70 -2.76
CA ALA A 81 -3.25 13.14 -2.79
C ALA A 81 -3.69 13.84 -1.48
N LYS A 82 -4.81 13.39 -0.91
CA LYS A 82 -5.30 13.87 0.39
C LYS A 82 -4.32 13.57 1.53
N LEU A 83 -3.80 12.34 1.58
CA LEU A 83 -2.82 11.94 2.59
C LEU A 83 -1.50 12.69 2.44
N GLU A 84 -0.97 12.83 1.22
CA GLU A 84 0.27 13.55 0.96
C GLU A 84 0.16 15.03 1.36
N ALA A 85 -0.96 15.69 1.03
CA ALA A 85 -1.23 17.06 1.43
C ALA A 85 -1.35 17.21 2.95
N CYS A 86 -2.03 16.28 3.62
CA CYS A 86 -2.19 16.29 5.08
C CYS A 86 -0.88 16.01 5.83
N LEU A 87 -0.05 15.10 5.32
CA LEU A 87 1.19 14.66 5.96
C LEU A 87 2.41 15.46 5.52
N ALA A 88 2.27 16.35 4.52
CA ALA A 88 3.37 17.06 3.86
C ALA A 88 4.52 16.12 3.44
N THR A 89 4.17 14.89 3.05
CA THR A 89 5.10 13.79 2.77
C THR A 89 4.67 13.11 1.49
N ALA A 90 5.61 12.84 0.58
CA ALA A 90 5.32 12.04 -0.60
C ALA A 90 5.17 10.57 -0.21
N LEU A 91 4.05 9.97 -0.60
CA LEU A 91 3.73 8.56 -0.41
C LEU A 91 3.90 7.77 -1.70
N TRP A 92 3.70 8.42 -2.86
CA TRP A 92 3.97 7.80 -4.14
C TRP A 92 5.48 7.68 -4.39
N PRO A 93 5.98 6.52 -4.89
CA PRO A 93 7.38 6.35 -5.25
C PRO A 93 7.84 7.36 -6.31
N ARG A 94 8.92 8.10 -6.03
CA ARG A 94 9.51 9.08 -6.98
C ARG A 94 10.60 8.47 -7.87
N GLU A 95 11.15 7.35 -7.42
CA GLU A 95 12.01 6.46 -8.19
C GLU A 95 11.17 5.22 -8.57
N PRO A 96 11.60 4.39 -9.53
CA PRO A 96 10.92 3.13 -9.82
C PRO A 96 10.64 2.37 -8.52
N ALA A 97 9.42 1.85 -8.36
CA ALA A 97 9.04 1.13 -7.16
C ALA A 97 10.06 0.01 -6.85
N PRO A 98 10.35 -0.23 -5.56
CA PRO A 98 11.35 -1.22 -5.16
C PRO A 98 11.01 -2.60 -5.73
N THR A 99 12.05 -3.38 -6.01
CA THR A 99 11.88 -4.76 -6.46
C THR A 99 11.11 -5.57 -5.41
N LEU A 100 10.04 -6.24 -5.83
CA LEU A 100 9.29 -7.14 -4.95
C LEU A 100 10.14 -8.34 -4.56
N ASN A 101 10.07 -8.73 -3.29
CA ASN A 101 10.62 -10.00 -2.82
C ASN A 101 9.73 -11.16 -3.32
N ARG A 102 10.04 -11.69 -4.50
CA ARG A 102 9.25 -12.76 -5.13
C ARG A 102 9.74 -14.15 -4.69
N ASN A 103 8.82 -15.11 -4.65
CA ASN A 103 9.15 -16.51 -4.51
C ASN A 103 9.57 -17.10 -5.85
N ASP A 104 10.82 -16.85 -6.21
CA ASP A 104 11.49 -17.48 -7.34
C ASP A 104 11.82 -18.92 -6.94
N GLY A 105 10.81 -19.79 -6.95
CA GLY A 105 10.83 -21.13 -6.35
C GLY A 105 12.19 -21.84 -6.45
N ALA A 106 12.74 -22.18 -5.28
CA ALA A 106 13.81 -23.16 -5.14
C ALA A 106 13.23 -24.58 -5.10
#